data_AF-A0AAW2TKS3-F1
#
_entry.id   AF-A0AAW2TKS3-F1
#
_cell.length_a   1.000
_cell.length_b   1.000
_cell.length_c   1.000
_cell.angle_alpha   90.00
_cell.angle_beta   90.00
_cell.angle_gamma   90.00
#
_symmetry.space_group_name_H-M   'P 1'
#
loop_
_entity.id
_entity.type
_entity.pdbx_description
1 polymer ?
#
loop_
_entity_poly.entity_id
_entity_poly.type
_entity_poly.pdbx_seq_one_letter_code
_entity_poly.pdbx_strand_id
1 'polypeptide(L)'
;MPTAQNLARRALSVELTCTMCGVDNESLQHVLLYCSFACKVCALSHLQWHIIDREYESVHQWILHTYKALRGSLGDMFLVVCWCIWRNRCAKVMEGRGKSPLCVAIQATHMQTKFAEAWQRMRVAAGVQDLLGAE
;
A
#
# COMPACT_ATOMS: atom_id res chain seq x y z
N MET A 1 34.07 -17.16 -4.55
CA MET A 1 33.10 -18.24 -4.28
C MET A 1 32.05 -17.77 -3.28
N PRO A 2 30.75 -18.03 -3.51
CA PRO A 2 29.71 -17.69 -2.55
C PRO A 2 29.78 -18.68 -1.38
N THR A 3 30.31 -18.24 -0.25
CA THR A 3 30.33 -19.00 1.01
C THR A 3 29.24 -18.48 1.94
N ALA A 4 28.73 -19.35 2.82
CA ALA A 4 27.70 -18.98 3.81
C ALA A 4 28.12 -17.78 4.68
N GLN A 5 29.41 -17.64 4.98
CA GLN A 5 29.96 -16.52 5.73
C GLN A 5 29.97 -15.20 4.93
N ASN A 6 30.20 -15.25 3.61
CA ASN A 6 30.09 -14.09 2.72
C ASN A 6 28.63 -13.70 2.48
N LEU A 7 27.71 -14.68 2.46
CA LEU A 7 26.26 -14.44 2.44
C LEU A 7 25.77 -13.81 3.74
N ALA A 8 26.21 -14.32 4.90
CA ALA A 8 25.88 -13.76 6.21
C ALA A 8 26.42 -12.33 6.38
N ARG A 9 27.67 -12.08 5.96
CA ARG A 9 28.27 -10.74 6.02
C ARG A 9 27.62 -9.74 5.05
N ARG A 10 27.15 -10.18 3.88
CA ARG A 10 26.30 -9.37 2.98
C ARG A 10 24.89 -9.16 3.55
N ALA A 11 24.33 -10.16 4.24
CA ALA A 11 23.04 -10.07 4.93
C ALA A 11 23.07 -9.17 6.18
N LEU A 12 24.26 -8.93 6.77
CA LEU A 12 24.47 -7.96 7.85
C LEU A 12 24.83 -6.56 7.34
N SER A 13 25.31 -6.47 6.09
CA SER A 13 25.53 -5.22 5.34
C SER A 13 24.32 -4.91 4.46
N VAL A 14 23.11 -5.10 4.97
CA VAL A 14 21.92 -4.58 4.29
C VAL A 14 22.02 -3.09 4.42
N GLU A 15 22.14 -2.41 3.28
CA GLU A 15 21.94 -0.97 3.17
C GLU A 15 20.60 -0.68 3.83
N LEU A 16 20.65 -0.16 5.06
CA LEU A 16 19.44 0.10 5.84
C LEU A 16 18.63 1.18 5.16
N THR A 17 19.19 1.95 4.23
CA THR A 17 18.51 2.98 3.48
C THR A 17 17.33 2.44 2.68
N CYS A 18 16.18 3.09 2.79
CA CYS A 18 14.97 2.75 2.07
C CYS A 18 15.22 2.73 0.58
N THR A 19 14.94 1.58 -0.03
CA THR A 19 15.16 1.35 -1.46
C THR A 19 14.25 2.22 -2.33
N MET A 20 13.18 2.78 -1.79
CA MET A 20 12.26 3.64 -2.53
C MET A 20 12.67 5.10 -2.52
N CYS A 21 12.94 5.70 -1.37
CA CYS A 21 13.31 7.12 -1.28
C CYS A 21 14.82 7.39 -1.22
N GLY A 22 15.63 6.43 -0.78
CA GLY A 22 17.08 6.57 -0.67
C GLY A 22 17.56 7.54 0.42
N VAL A 23 16.73 7.82 1.43
CA VAL A 23 17.01 8.85 2.46
C VAL A 23 17.12 8.23 3.84
N ASP A 24 16.01 7.77 4.41
CA ASP A 24 15.97 7.21 5.76
C ASP A 24 16.13 5.70 5.77
N ASN A 25 16.32 5.13 6.97
CA ASN A 25 16.33 3.69 7.16
C ASN A 25 14.96 3.06 6.85
N GLU A 26 14.99 1.92 6.17
CA GLU A 26 13.85 1.14 5.76
C GLU A 26 13.26 0.40 6.96
N SER A 27 12.05 0.77 7.31
CA SER A 27 11.16 0.01 8.16
C SER A 27 9.79 -0.03 7.49
N LEU A 28 8.94 -0.98 7.86
CA LEU A 28 7.58 -1.02 7.33
C LEU A 28 6.81 0.26 7.68
N GLN A 29 7.06 0.83 8.86
CA GLN A 29 6.50 2.10 9.28
C GLN A 29 7.00 3.25 8.42
N HIS A 30 8.31 3.34 8.15
CA HIS A 30 8.83 4.35 7.22
C HIS A 30 8.22 4.18 5.82
N VAL A 31 8.28 2.98 5.25
CA VAL A 31 7.81 2.66 3.89
C VAL A 31 6.37 3.08 3.64
N LEU A 32 5.49 2.97 4.64
CA LEU A 32 4.07 3.29 4.49
C LEU A 32 3.68 4.68 4.99
N LEU A 33 4.30 5.17 6.08
CA LEU A 33 3.91 6.45 6.71
C LEU A 33 4.83 7.59 6.31
N TYR A 34 6.14 7.42 6.42
CA TYR A 34 7.07 8.55 6.45
C TYR A 34 7.89 8.69 5.16
N CYS A 35 7.89 7.66 4.31
CA CYS A 35 8.67 7.63 3.10
C CYS A 35 8.19 8.70 2.12
N SER A 36 9.09 9.57 1.67
CA SER A 36 8.77 10.62 0.68
C SER A 36 8.20 10.05 -0.63
N PHE A 37 8.53 8.80 -0.97
CA PHE A 37 7.89 8.06 -2.06
C PHE A 37 6.41 7.81 -1.76
N ALA A 38 6.10 7.28 -0.58
CA ALA A 38 4.72 7.02 -0.14
C ALA A 38 3.90 8.32 -0.06
N CYS A 39 4.48 9.41 0.47
CA CYS A 39 3.84 10.73 0.48
C CYS A 39 3.38 11.14 -0.92
N LYS A 40 4.26 11.00 -1.92
CA LYS A 40 3.96 11.33 -3.32
C LYS A 40 2.88 10.41 -3.89
N VAL A 41 2.89 9.11 -3.60
CA VAL A 41 1.83 8.19 -4.05
C VAL A 41 0.48 8.60 -3.47
N CYS A 42 0.40 8.87 -2.16
CA CYS A 42 -0.83 9.30 -1.50
C CYS A 42 -1.36 10.61 -2.09
N ALA A 43 -0.50 11.60 -2.30
CA ALA A 43 -0.87 12.90 -2.88
C ALA A 43 -1.34 12.80 -4.34
N LEU A 44 -0.77 11.88 -5.13
CA LEU A 44 -1.15 11.64 -6.53
C LEU A 44 -2.37 10.71 -6.67
N SER A 45 -2.75 10.02 -5.61
CA SER A 45 -3.93 9.15 -5.60
C SER A 45 -5.20 9.91 -5.23
N HIS A 46 -6.37 9.30 -5.44
CA HIS A 46 -7.64 9.86 -4.95
C HIS A 46 -7.74 9.99 -3.42
N LEU A 47 -6.79 9.41 -2.68
CA LEU A 47 -6.72 9.60 -1.23
C LEU A 47 -6.35 11.04 -0.86
N GLN A 48 -5.58 11.74 -1.72
CA GLN A 48 -5.09 13.12 -1.54
C GLN A 48 -4.62 13.42 -0.10
N TRP A 49 -4.05 12.40 0.54
CA TRP A 49 -3.85 12.40 1.97
C TRP A 49 -2.50 12.98 2.32
N HIS A 50 -2.53 13.96 3.23
CA HIS A 50 -1.34 14.42 3.92
C HIS A 50 -1.15 13.51 5.14
N ILE A 51 0.01 12.86 5.23
CA ILE A 51 0.35 12.02 6.38
C ILE A 51 0.12 12.85 7.64
N ILE A 52 -0.77 12.35 8.50
CA ILE A 52 -1.17 13.05 9.72
C ILE A 52 0.08 13.26 10.57
N ASP A 53 0.26 14.49 11.08
CA ASP A 53 1.33 14.95 12.01
C ASP A 53 1.36 14.24 13.37
N ARG A 54 0.86 13.00 13.45
CA ARG A 54 0.80 12.21 14.66
C ARG A 54 1.84 11.10 14.58
N GLU A 55 2.67 11.01 15.60
CA GLU A 55 3.52 9.85 15.79
C GLU A 55 2.67 8.64 16.19
N TYR A 56 2.98 7.48 15.62
CA TYR A 56 2.35 6.21 15.95
C TYR A 56 3.41 5.27 16.49
N GLU A 57 3.07 4.50 17.51
CA GLU A 57 4.01 3.55 18.14
C GLU A 57 4.24 2.32 17.24
N SER A 58 3.27 2.01 16.37
CA SER A 58 3.42 0.95 15.36
C SER A 58 2.62 1.23 14.09
N VAL A 59 3.06 0.61 12.98
CA VAL A 59 2.33 0.63 11.71
C VAL A 59 0.93 0.01 11.83
N HIS A 60 0.76 -1.00 12.70
CA HIS A 60 -0.54 -1.64 12.91
C HIS A 60 -1.54 -0.67 13.55
N GLN A 61 -1.13 0.03 14.60
CA GLN A 61 -1.94 1.05 15.26
C GLN A 61 -2.32 2.16 14.27
N TRP A 62 -1.38 2.59 13.44
CA TRP A 62 -1.64 3.58 12.39
C TRP A 62 -2.67 3.10 11.36
N ILE A 63 -2.53 1.89 10.82
CA ILE A 63 -3.48 1.32 9.85
C ILE A 63 -4.88 1.27 10.46
N LEU A 64 -5.02 0.72 11.66
CA LEU A 64 -6.33 0.60 12.32
C LEU A 64 -6.96 1.95 12.62
N HIS A 65 -6.18 2.90 13.14
CA HIS A 65 -6.69 4.23 13.44
C HIS A 65 -7.12 4.97 12.18
N THR A 66 -6.27 4.94 11.15
CA THR A 66 -6.52 5.64 9.87
C THR A 66 -7.70 5.03 9.14
N TYR A 67 -7.79 3.69 9.07
CA TYR A 67 -8.92 3.00 8.44
C TYR A 67 -10.24 3.28 9.16
N LYS A 68 -10.25 3.38 10.50
CA LYS A 68 -11.46 3.74 11.26
C LYS A 68 -11.85 5.22 11.09
N ALA A 69 -10.88 6.10 10.92
CA ALA A 69 -11.12 7.52 10.69
C ALA A 69 -11.67 7.78 9.27
N LEU A 70 -11.18 7.02 8.28
CA LEU A 70 -11.66 7.04 6.91
C LEU A 70 -12.99 6.29 6.77
N ARG A 71 -13.97 6.87 6.09
CA ARG A 71 -15.28 6.24 5.88
C ARG A 71 -15.46 5.74 4.45
N GLY A 72 -16.11 4.59 4.32
CA GLY A 72 -16.51 4.02 3.03
C GLY A 72 -15.34 3.81 2.08
N SER A 73 -15.50 4.21 0.82
CA SER A 73 -14.54 3.98 -0.26
C SER A 73 -13.16 4.61 -0.03
N LEU A 74 -13.04 5.63 0.83
CA LEU A 74 -11.75 6.21 1.18
C LEU A 74 -10.91 5.28 2.08
N GLY A 75 -11.54 4.53 2.98
CA GLY A 75 -10.86 3.55 3.82
C GLY A 75 -10.32 2.40 2.97
N ASP A 76 -11.12 1.93 2.01
CA ASP A 76 -10.70 0.90 1.06
C ASP A 76 -9.56 1.41 0.16
N MET A 77 -9.68 2.64 -0.37
CA MET A 77 -8.63 3.27 -1.17
C MET A 77 -7.32 3.40 -0.38
N PHE A 78 -7.40 3.74 0.92
CA PHE A 78 -6.23 3.80 1.80
C PHE A 78 -5.52 2.44 1.90
N LEU A 79 -6.26 1.35 2.12
CA LEU A 79 -5.69 0.01 2.18
C LEU A 79 -5.09 -0.41 0.83
N VAL A 80 -5.76 -0.10 -0.28
CA VAL A 80 -5.26 -0.37 -1.63
C VAL A 80 -3.95 0.40 -1.91
N VAL A 81 -3.88 1.68 -1.54
CA VAL A 81 -2.66 2.48 -1.68
C VAL A 81 -1.52 1.89 -0.85
N CYS A 82 -1.76 1.55 0.42
CA CYS A 82 -0.75 0.92 1.29
C CYS A 82 -0.22 -0.37 0.67
N TRP A 83 -1.13 -1.22 0.17
CA TRP A 83 -0.76 -2.47 -0.47
C TRP A 83 0.03 -2.26 -1.77
N CYS A 84 -0.37 -1.30 -2.62
CA CYS A 84 0.34 -0.96 -3.84
C CYS A 84 1.77 -0.46 -3.58
N ILE A 85 1.96 0.36 -2.53
CA ILE A 85 3.27 0.83 -2.09
C ILE A 85 4.12 -0.35 -1.63
N TRP A 86 3.59 -1.20 -0.74
CA TRP A 86 4.31 -2.38 -0.24
C TRP A 86 4.69 -3.33 -1.38
N ARG A 87 3.75 -3.62 -2.29
CA ARG A 87 4.00 -4.45 -3.47
C ARG A 87 5.08 -3.87 -4.37
N ASN A 88 5.07 -2.55 -4.60
CA ASN A 88 6.11 -1.89 -5.39
C ASN A 88 7.49 -2.00 -4.73
N ARG A 89 7.58 -1.84 -3.40
CA ARG A 89 8.81 -2.10 -2.65
C ARG A 89 9.28 -3.54 -2.84
N CYS A 90 8.39 -4.52 -2.69
CA CYS A 90 8.71 -5.94 -2.90
C CYS A 90 9.25 -6.20 -4.31
N ALA A 91 8.60 -5.67 -5.35
CA ALA A 91 9.08 -5.79 -6.73
C ALA A 91 10.45 -5.12 -6.94
N LYS A 92 10.68 -3.96 -6.32
CA LYS A 92 11.98 -3.27 -6.39
C LYS A 92 13.09 -4.08 -5.73
N VAL A 93 12.83 -4.67 -4.57
CA VAL A 93 13.83 -5.44 -3.80
C VAL A 93 14.09 -6.82 -4.41
N MET A 94 13.05 -7.53 -4.84
CA MET A 94 13.19 -8.92 -5.32
C MET A 94 13.52 -9.01 -6.81
N GLU A 95 13.04 -8.05 -7.62
CA GLU A 95 13.12 -8.12 -9.08
C GLU A 95 13.92 -6.97 -9.68
N GLY A 96 14.37 -6.00 -8.87
CA GLY A 96 15.00 -4.77 -9.36
C GLY A 96 14.04 -3.83 -10.10
N ARG A 97 12.72 -4.09 -10.05
CA ARG A 97 11.71 -3.37 -10.83
C ARG A 97 10.82 -2.51 -9.93
N GLY A 98 11.22 -1.26 -9.74
CA GLY A 98 10.38 -0.24 -9.09
C GLY A 98 9.65 0.64 -10.09
N LYS A 99 8.42 1.03 -9.77
CA LYS A 99 7.64 2.04 -10.52
C LYS A 99 7.78 3.42 -9.89
N SER A 100 7.50 4.46 -10.68
CA SER A 100 7.39 5.83 -10.18
C SER A 100 6.16 5.99 -9.26
N PRO A 101 6.14 7.01 -8.38
CA PRO A 101 4.99 7.27 -7.51
C PRO A 101 3.67 7.43 -8.28
N LEU A 102 3.70 8.13 -9.43
CA LEU A 102 2.53 8.32 -10.29
C LEU A 102 2.01 6.99 -10.83
N CYS A 103 2.88 6.11 -11.31
CA CYS A 103 2.48 4.80 -11.80
C CYS A 103 1.84 3.93 -10.70
N VAL A 104 2.37 4.01 -9.47
CA VAL A 104 1.78 3.30 -8.31
C VAL A 104 0.42 3.89 -7.95
N ALA A 105 0.27 5.22 -7.95
CA ALA A 105 -1.00 5.90 -7.67
C ALA A 105 -2.08 5.54 -8.72
N ILE A 106 -1.75 5.57 -10.01
CA ILE A 106 -2.65 5.13 -11.09
C ILE A 106 -3.05 3.67 -10.88
N GLN A 107 -2.11 2.81 -10.46
CA GLN A 107 -2.40 1.41 -10.19
C GLN A 107 -3.39 1.23 -9.05
N ALA A 108 -3.23 1.98 -7.97
CA ALA A 108 -4.15 1.97 -6.85
C ALA A 108 -5.55 2.42 -7.28
N THR A 109 -5.67 3.51 -8.04
CA THR A 109 -6.94 3.99 -8.60
C THR A 109 -7.63 2.93 -9.46
N HIS A 110 -6.91 2.33 -10.41
CA HIS A 110 -7.47 1.29 -11.28
C HIS A 110 -7.96 0.07 -10.48
N MET A 111 -7.21 -0.30 -9.45
CA MET A 111 -7.57 -1.42 -8.58
C MET A 111 -8.85 -1.10 -7.78
N GLN A 112 -8.94 0.09 -7.19
CA GLN A 112 -10.11 0.54 -6.46
C GLN A 112 -11.37 0.56 -7.34
N THR A 113 -11.29 1.08 -8.56
CA THR A 113 -12.43 1.11 -9.49
C THR A 113 -12.90 -0.30 -9.83
N LYS A 114 -11.98 -1.22 -10.16
CA LYS A 114 -12.33 -2.62 -10.45
C LYS A 114 -12.99 -3.31 -9.26
N PHE A 115 -12.50 -3.07 -8.05
CA PHE A 115 -13.13 -3.59 -6.84
C PHE A 115 -14.53 -3.03 -6.65
N ALA A 116 -14.71 -1.71 -6.75
CA ALA A 116 -16.01 -1.07 -6.61
C ALA A 116 -17.04 -1.63 -7.63
N GLU A 117 -16.65 -1.79 -8.88
CA GLU A 117 -17.50 -2.38 -9.91
C GLU A 117 -17.86 -3.85 -9.61
N ALA A 118 -16.89 -4.66 -9.17
CA ALA A 118 -17.12 -6.05 -8.82
C ALA A 118 -18.08 -6.17 -7.63
N TRP A 119 -17.89 -5.35 -6.60
CA TRP A 119 -18.80 -5.25 -5.47
C TRP A 119 -20.21 -4.82 -5.88
N GLN A 120 -20.34 -3.87 -6.79
CA GLN A 120 -21.64 -3.44 -7.30
C GLN A 120 -22.34 -4.56 -8.07
N ARG A 121 -21.61 -5.29 -8.94
CA ARG A 121 -22.15 -6.45 -9.67
C ARG A 121 -22.63 -7.54 -8.70
N MET A 122 -21.88 -7.84 -7.64
CA MET A 122 -22.27 -8.83 -6.63
C MET A 122 -23.51 -8.40 -5.83
N ARG A 123 -23.61 -7.11 -5.45
CA ARG A 123 -24.80 -6.59 -4.74
C ARG A 123 -26.05 -6.64 -5.61
N VAL A 124 -25.94 -6.33 -6.90
CA VAL A 124 -27.06 -6.45 -7.85
C VAL A 124 -27.45 -7.93 -8.02
N ALA A 125 -26.47 -8.84 -8.16
CA ALA A 125 -26.75 -10.26 -8.29
C ALA A 125 -27.46 -10.84 -7.05
N ALA A 126 -27.00 -10.48 -5.85
CA ALA A 126 -27.64 -10.89 -4.59
C ALA A 126 -29.07 -10.34 -4.47
N GLY A 127 -29.28 -9.05 -4.77
CA GLY A 127 -30.62 -8.46 -4.75
C GLY A 127 -31.59 -9.04 -5.80
N VAL A 128 -31.07 -9.47 -6.95
CA VAL A 128 -31.86 -10.18 -7.97
C VAL A 128 -32.22 -11.60 -7.49
N GLN A 129 -31.32 -12.29 -6.79
CA GLN A 129 -31.61 -13.61 -6.20
C GLN A 129 -32.67 -13.54 -5.09
N ASP A 130 -32.63 -12.51 -4.25
CA ASP A 130 -33.65 -12.28 -3.21
C ASP A 130 -35.05 -12.01 -3.80
N LEU A 131 -35.13 -11.36 -4.98
CA LEU A 131 -36.38 -11.11 -5.69
C LEU A 131 -36.94 -12.36 -6.41
N LEU A 132 -36.06 -13.27 -6.85
CA LEU A 132 -36.45 -14.51 -7.54
C LEU A 132 -36.75 -15.67 -6.57
N GLY A 133 -36.35 -15.57 -5.30
CA GLY A 133 -36.58 -16.59 -4.26
C GLY A 133 -37.80 -16.35 -3.36
N ALA A 134 -38.64 -15.37 -3.68
CA ALA A 134 -39.79 -14.95 -2.86
C ALA A 134 -41.15 -15.46 -3.37
N GLU A 135 -41.18 -16.56 -4.13
CA GLU A 135 -42.41 -17.27 -4.57
C GLU A 135 -42.70 -18.52 -3.74
#